data_AF-A0A0F8ZAH3-F1
#
_entry.id   AF-A0A0F8ZAH3-F1
#
_cell.length_a   1.000
_cell.length_b   1.000
_cell.length_c   1.000
_cell.angle_alpha   90.00
_cell.angle_beta   90.00
_cell.angle_gamma   90.00
#
_symmetry.space_group_name_H-M   'P 1'
#
loop_
_entity.id
_entity.type
_entity.pdbx_description
1 polymer ?
#
loop_
_entity_poly.entity_id
_entity_poly.type
_entity_poly.pdbx_seq_one_letter_code
_entity_poly.pdbx_strand_id
1 'polypeptide(L)'
;MEIQQAKYQNPYGTYGVKPLQKIRMGLSQHVPLPHQPENYLIDGNLWHQNYSIGLSELRNYLDQPVDIWGQGNRVQHTSIAFGVYKVIQSLYLIQVAGLSLHHTDDGKRRASFTYNDVEYDLAVTDPKFDELVIDNREVNQILCISLGEEHNGYCY
;
A
#
# COMPACT_ATOMS: atom_id res chain seq x y z
N MET A 1 -18.04 7.21 -10.00
CA MET A 1 -17.08 7.47 -11.08
C MET A 1 -16.18 6.25 -11.18
N GLU A 2 -16.34 5.43 -12.22
CA GLU A 2 -15.43 4.31 -12.45
C GLU A 2 -14.04 4.85 -12.78
N ILE A 3 -13.04 4.40 -12.02
CA ILE A 3 -11.63 4.74 -12.21
C ILE A 3 -11.21 4.12 -13.55
N GLN A 4 -11.13 4.93 -14.60
CA GLN A 4 -10.57 4.50 -15.90
C GLN A 4 -9.10 4.06 -15.78
N GLN A 5 -8.42 4.45 -14.69
CA GLN A 5 -6.97 4.38 -14.51
C GLN A 5 -6.40 3.02 -14.10
N ALA A 6 -7.18 1.93 -14.10
CA ALA A 6 -6.66 0.61 -13.75
C ALA A 6 -7.36 -0.52 -14.53
N LYS A 7 -7.41 -0.37 -15.86
CA LYS A 7 -7.97 -1.39 -16.77
C LYS A 7 -6.85 -2.10 -17.53
N TYR A 8 -7.01 -3.40 -17.74
CA TYR A 8 -6.13 -4.20 -18.56
C TYR A 8 -6.89 -4.86 -19.72
N GLN A 9 -6.16 -5.21 -20.77
CA GLN A 9 -6.66 -5.96 -21.92
C GLN A 9 -6.13 -7.40 -21.90
N ASN A 10 -7.01 -8.34 -22.22
CA ASN A 10 -6.68 -9.74 -22.53
C ASN A 10 -7.50 -10.19 -23.77
N PRO A 11 -7.35 -11.44 -24.26
CA PRO A 11 -8.07 -11.91 -25.45
C PRO A 11 -9.61 -11.86 -25.38
N TYR A 12 -10.17 -11.71 -24.18
CA TYR A 12 -11.62 -11.72 -23.93
C TYR A 12 -12.21 -10.31 -23.80
N GLY A 13 -11.37 -9.27 -23.69
CA GLY A 13 -11.81 -7.88 -23.60
C GLY A 13 -10.97 -7.02 -22.66
N THR A 14 -11.56 -5.92 -22.20
CA THR A 14 -10.95 -4.95 -21.27
C THR A 14 -11.66 -5.02 -19.93
N TYR A 15 -10.91 -5.21 -18.84
CA TYR A 15 -11.43 -5.45 -17.50
C TYR A 15 -10.70 -4.60 -16.46
N GLY A 16 -11.32 -4.35 -15.31
CA GLY A 16 -10.64 -3.76 -14.15
C GLY A 16 -9.69 -4.77 -13.49
N VAL A 17 -8.55 -4.28 -13.00
CA VAL A 17 -7.61 -5.08 -12.21
C VAL A 17 -8.26 -5.62 -10.94
N LYS A 18 -7.83 -6.81 -10.52
CA LYS A 18 -8.25 -7.47 -9.29
C LYS A 18 -7.02 -7.85 -8.46
N PRO A 19 -7.15 -7.97 -7.12
CA PRO A 19 -6.09 -8.53 -6.30
C PRO A 19 -5.58 -9.87 -6.84
N LEU A 20 -4.30 -10.16 -6.62
CA LEU A 20 -3.61 -11.38 -7.07
C LEU A 20 -3.52 -11.55 -8.60
N GLN A 21 -3.66 -10.46 -9.36
CA GLN A 21 -3.34 -10.45 -10.79
C GLN A 21 -1.98 -9.82 -11.03
N LYS A 22 -1.17 -10.46 -11.87
CA LYS A 22 0.06 -9.86 -12.38
C LYS A 22 -0.29 -9.01 -13.58
N ILE A 23 0.14 -7.75 -13.54
CA ILE A 23 -0.11 -6.78 -14.60
C ILE A 23 1.23 -6.30 -15.15
N ARG A 24 1.33 -6.25 -16.48
CA ARG A 24 2.38 -5.52 -17.19
C ARG A 24 1.82 -4.16 -17.57
N MET A 25 2.49 -3.11 -17.11
CA MET A 25 2.18 -1.74 -17.46
C MET A 25 3.44 -1.04 -17.95
N GLY A 26 3.26 -0.04 -18.79
CA GLY A 26 4.36 0.78 -19.25
C GLY A 26 4.54 2.01 -18.35
N LEU A 27 5.81 2.35 -18.11
CA LEU A 27 6.23 3.50 -17.35
C LEU A 27 7.04 4.40 -18.28
N SER A 28 6.77 5.70 -18.26
CA SER A 28 7.40 6.67 -19.17
C SER A 28 8.58 7.39 -18.50
N GLN A 29 8.32 8.16 -17.45
CA GLN A 29 9.32 9.03 -16.83
C GLN A 29 9.38 8.82 -15.31
N HIS A 30 10.59 8.74 -14.76
CA HIS A 30 10.83 8.79 -13.32
C HIS A 30 10.54 10.20 -12.80
N VAL A 31 9.61 10.31 -11.84
CA VAL A 31 9.14 11.57 -11.25
C VAL A 31 9.15 11.47 -9.72
N PRO A 32 10.34 11.29 -9.12
CA PRO A 32 10.46 11.05 -7.69
C PRO A 32 10.02 12.27 -6.87
N LEU A 33 9.34 12.01 -5.77
CA LEU A 33 9.19 12.97 -4.68
C LEU A 33 10.11 12.54 -3.51
N PRO A 34 10.53 13.46 -2.62
CA PRO A 34 11.36 13.09 -1.47
C PRO A 34 10.77 11.99 -0.59
N HIS A 35 9.44 11.93 -0.46
CA HIS A 35 8.69 10.91 0.28
C HIS A 35 8.19 9.75 -0.59
N GLN A 36 8.33 9.82 -1.91
CA GLN A 36 7.94 8.79 -2.88
C GLN A 36 9.01 8.66 -3.97
N PRO A 37 10.21 8.17 -3.60
CA PRO A 37 11.37 8.16 -4.49
C PRO A 37 11.20 7.22 -5.70
N GLU A 38 10.30 6.24 -5.63
CA GLU A 38 10.03 5.27 -6.70
C GLU A 38 8.97 5.73 -7.70
N ASN A 39 8.42 6.94 -7.59
CA ASN A 39 7.32 7.37 -8.46
C ASN A 39 7.70 7.44 -9.96
N TYR A 40 6.87 6.85 -10.82
CA TYR A 40 6.94 6.95 -12.27
C TYR A 40 5.61 7.38 -12.88
N LEU A 41 5.66 8.13 -13.97
CA LEU A 41 4.48 8.40 -14.81
C LEU A 41 4.12 7.14 -15.60
N ILE A 42 2.85 6.74 -15.55
CA ILE A 42 2.31 5.71 -16.44
C ILE A 42 2.35 6.24 -17.87
N ASP A 43 2.75 5.43 -18.84
CA ASP A 43 2.93 5.84 -20.24
C ASP A 43 1.62 5.98 -21.04
N GLY A 44 0.49 5.67 -20.42
CA GLY A 44 -0.85 5.74 -21.01
C GLY A 44 -1.23 4.51 -21.86
N ASN A 45 -0.33 3.54 -22.03
CA ASN A 45 -0.65 2.30 -22.73
C ASN A 45 -1.61 1.42 -21.91
N LEU A 46 -2.46 0.67 -22.61
CA LEU A 46 -3.33 -0.31 -21.97
C LEU A 46 -2.48 -1.36 -21.26
N TRP A 47 -2.86 -1.65 -20.01
CA TRP A 47 -2.16 -2.67 -19.24
C TRP A 47 -2.47 -4.06 -19.81
N HIS A 48 -1.53 -4.99 -19.65
CA HIS A 48 -1.70 -6.37 -20.08
C HIS A 48 -1.70 -7.29 -18.88
N GLN A 49 -2.71 -8.16 -18.78
CA GLN A 49 -2.70 -9.21 -17.77
C GLN A 49 -1.61 -10.25 -18.11
N ASN A 50 -0.81 -10.58 -17.12
CA ASN A 50 0.28 -11.55 -17.21
C ASN A 50 0.11 -12.62 -16.12
N TYR A 51 -0.99 -13.38 -16.22
CA TYR A 51 -1.40 -14.44 -15.29
C TYR A 51 -1.92 -13.96 -13.93
N SER A 52 -2.49 -14.87 -13.15
CA SER A 52 -2.86 -14.66 -11.74
C SER A 52 -1.87 -15.41 -10.85
N ILE A 53 -1.72 -14.95 -9.62
CA ILE A 53 -0.95 -15.66 -8.58
C ILE A 53 -1.89 -16.21 -7.50
N GLY A 54 -1.47 -17.28 -6.85
CA GLY A 54 -2.11 -17.79 -5.64
C GLY A 54 -1.68 -17.04 -4.38
N LEU A 55 -2.46 -17.19 -3.30
CA LEU A 55 -2.07 -16.67 -1.98
C LEU A 55 -0.75 -17.26 -1.47
N SER A 56 -0.46 -18.53 -1.81
CA SER A 56 0.80 -19.18 -1.46
C SER A 56 2.02 -18.53 -2.11
N GLU A 57 1.85 -17.91 -3.28
CA GLU A 57 2.92 -17.21 -4.00
C GLU A 57 3.17 -15.81 -3.45
N LEU A 58 2.23 -15.23 -2.68
CA LEU A 58 2.31 -13.86 -2.19
C LEU A 58 3.55 -13.64 -1.32
N ARG A 59 3.97 -14.67 -0.58
CA ARG A 59 5.17 -14.66 0.26
C ARG A 59 6.46 -14.36 -0.51
N ASN A 60 6.49 -14.65 -1.81
CA ASN A 60 7.65 -14.39 -2.67
C ASN A 60 7.78 -12.92 -3.09
N TYR A 61 6.80 -12.08 -2.76
CA TYR A 61 6.76 -10.65 -3.11
C TYR A 61 6.78 -9.75 -1.88
N LEU A 62 6.99 -10.33 -0.69
CA LEU A 62 7.01 -9.55 0.55
C LEU A 62 8.31 -8.74 0.64
N ASP A 63 8.15 -7.46 0.92
CA ASP A 63 9.24 -6.60 1.36
C ASP A 63 9.65 -6.96 2.79
N GLN A 64 10.90 -6.62 3.14
CA GLN A 64 11.46 -6.84 4.48
C GLN A 64 12.20 -5.58 4.96
N PRO A 65 11.53 -4.42 5.06
CA PRO A 65 12.16 -3.24 5.63
C PRO A 65 12.47 -3.47 7.11
N VAL A 66 13.44 -2.72 7.66
CA VAL A 66 13.77 -2.80 9.09
C VAL A 66 12.60 -2.30 9.94
N ASP A 67 11.95 -1.21 9.50
CA ASP A 67 10.79 -0.59 10.12
C ASP A 67 9.85 0.01 9.05
N ILE A 68 8.70 0.54 9.46
CA ILE A 68 7.76 1.28 8.60
C ILE A 68 7.95 2.77 8.85
N TRP A 69 9.04 3.30 8.29
CA TRP A 69 9.46 4.70 8.41
C TRP A 69 9.66 5.18 9.86
N GLY A 70 10.24 4.32 10.68
CA GLY A 70 10.49 4.55 12.09
C GLY A 70 9.35 4.09 13.00
N GLN A 71 9.05 4.91 14.01
CA GLN A 71 8.11 4.60 15.08
C GLN A 71 6.83 5.41 14.94
N GLY A 72 5.68 4.78 15.23
CA GLY A 72 4.38 5.43 15.18
C GLY A 72 3.75 5.40 13.78
N ASN A 73 2.97 6.43 13.45
CA ASN A 73 2.06 6.43 12.30
C ASN A 73 2.30 7.57 11.31
N ARG A 74 3.45 8.24 11.40
CA ARG A 74 3.77 9.40 10.56
C ARG A 74 5.25 9.77 10.61
N VAL A 75 5.71 10.44 9.56
CA VAL A 75 7.05 11.02 9.44
C VAL A 75 6.95 12.53 9.31
N GLN A 76 7.84 13.28 9.96
CA GLN A 76 7.89 14.74 9.79
C GLN A 76 8.33 15.09 8.37
N HIS A 77 7.49 15.82 7.63
CA HIS A 77 7.78 16.20 6.24
C HIS A 77 9.03 17.07 6.15
N THR A 78 9.26 17.98 7.10
CA THR A 78 10.47 18.83 7.13
C THR A 78 11.75 18.00 7.26
N SER A 79 11.74 16.90 8.02
CA SER A 79 12.89 16.00 8.13
C SER A 79 13.21 15.34 6.79
N ILE A 80 12.19 14.99 6.01
CA ILE A 80 12.34 14.47 4.65
C ILE A 80 12.86 15.57 3.71
N ALA A 81 12.21 16.72 3.69
CA ALA A 81 12.51 17.83 2.78
C ALA A 81 13.93 18.39 2.97
N PHE A 82 14.44 18.42 4.21
CA PHE A 82 15.81 18.85 4.51
C PHE A 82 16.84 17.72 4.42
N GLY A 83 16.44 16.50 4.03
CA GLY A 83 17.33 15.35 3.88
C GLY A 83 17.87 14.78 5.19
N VAL A 84 17.29 15.16 6.33
CA VAL A 84 17.63 14.60 7.65
C VAL A 84 17.16 13.15 7.74
N TYR A 85 15.99 12.86 7.17
CA TYR A 85 15.45 11.52 7.03
C TYR A 85 15.28 11.19 5.55
N LYS A 86 15.79 10.03 5.13
CA LYS A 86 15.70 9.58 3.74
C LYS A 86 14.69 8.44 3.62
N VAL A 87 13.60 8.69 2.92
CA VAL A 87 12.66 7.63 2.51
C VAL A 87 13.32 6.84 1.38
N ILE A 88 13.43 5.52 1.55
CA ILE A 88 14.03 4.62 0.54
C ILE A 88 12.96 4.07 -0.40
N GLN A 89 11.77 3.82 0.14
CA GLN A 89 10.60 3.29 -0.54
C GLN A 89 9.37 3.80 0.22
N SER A 90 8.31 4.13 -0.52
CA SER A 90 7.05 4.66 0.01
C SER A 90 5.91 3.66 -0.01
N LEU A 91 6.09 2.49 -0.64
CA LEU A 91 5.08 1.44 -0.71
C LEU A 91 5.69 0.09 -0.32
N TYR A 92 5.14 -0.57 0.69
CA TYR A 92 5.56 -1.88 1.14
C TYR A 92 4.44 -2.91 1.10
N LEU A 93 4.77 -4.15 0.74
CA LEU A 93 3.94 -5.32 0.96
C LEU A 93 4.59 -6.22 2.02
N ILE A 94 4.10 -6.21 3.25
CA ILE A 94 4.78 -6.88 4.38
C ILE A 94 3.88 -7.89 5.09
N GLN A 95 4.50 -8.85 5.74
CA GLN A 95 3.86 -9.75 6.69
C GLN A 95 4.01 -9.19 8.11
N VAL A 96 2.92 -9.07 8.84
CA VAL A 96 2.86 -8.55 10.22
C VAL A 96 2.38 -9.62 11.19
N ALA A 97 2.48 -9.34 12.49
CA ALA A 97 1.93 -10.15 13.56
C ALA A 97 0.79 -9.42 14.28
N GLY A 98 -0.19 -10.18 14.80
CA GLY A 98 -1.24 -9.62 15.66
C GLY A 98 -2.14 -8.56 15.00
N LEU A 99 -2.41 -8.66 13.69
CA LEU A 99 -3.26 -7.70 13.00
C LEU A 99 -4.67 -7.66 13.60
N SER A 100 -5.13 -6.45 13.90
CA SER A 100 -6.47 -6.17 14.39
C SER A 100 -7.06 -4.94 13.70
N LEU A 101 -8.16 -5.15 12.98
CA LEU A 101 -8.93 -4.09 12.32
C LEU A 101 -9.99 -3.57 13.28
N HIS A 102 -10.06 -2.25 13.46
CA HIS A 102 -10.99 -1.64 14.42
C HIS A 102 -11.39 -0.21 14.04
N HIS A 103 -12.50 0.25 14.62
CA HIS A 103 -12.88 1.65 14.61
C HIS A 103 -12.40 2.31 15.90
N THR A 104 -11.92 3.55 15.80
CA THR A 104 -11.72 4.42 16.97
C THR A 104 -13.04 5.01 17.45
N ASP A 105 -13.03 5.64 18.62
CA ASP A 105 -14.21 6.32 19.18
C ASP A 105 -14.76 7.42 18.27
N ASP A 106 -13.90 8.08 17.47
CA ASP A 106 -14.29 9.07 16.46
C ASP A 106 -14.65 8.45 15.10
N GLY A 107 -14.81 7.13 15.03
CA GLY A 107 -15.27 6.38 13.86
C GLY A 107 -14.22 6.22 12.75
N LYS A 108 -12.94 6.49 13.02
CA LYS A 108 -11.88 6.29 12.02
C LYS A 108 -11.49 4.82 11.94
N ARG A 109 -11.20 4.38 10.71
CA ARG A 109 -10.78 3.01 10.40
C ARG A 109 -9.29 2.84 10.69
N ARG A 110 -8.93 1.83 11.48
CA ARG A 110 -7.57 1.58 11.97
C ARG A 110 -7.18 0.12 11.89
N ALA A 111 -5.88 -0.11 11.74
CA ALA A 111 -5.25 -1.42 11.81
C ALA A 111 -4.09 -1.34 12.80
N SER A 112 -4.19 -2.09 13.90
CA SER A 112 -3.08 -2.28 14.83
C SER A 112 -2.39 -3.61 14.57
N PHE A 113 -1.06 -3.64 14.67
CA PHE A 113 -0.24 -4.82 14.44
C PHE A 113 1.18 -4.61 14.97
N THR A 114 1.96 -5.69 15.01
CA THR A 114 3.39 -5.66 15.32
C THR A 114 4.20 -6.04 14.10
N TYR A 115 5.29 -5.30 13.85
CA TYR A 115 6.27 -5.61 12.83
C TYR A 115 7.68 -5.35 13.38
N ASN A 116 8.56 -6.36 13.35
CA ASN A 116 9.92 -6.30 13.92
C ASN A 116 9.96 -5.69 15.35
N ASP A 117 9.10 -6.19 16.24
CA ASP A 117 8.98 -5.74 17.63
C ASP A 117 8.51 -4.29 17.83
N VAL A 118 8.04 -3.63 16.77
CA VAL A 118 7.44 -2.30 16.80
C VAL A 118 5.93 -2.41 16.65
N GLU A 119 5.20 -1.76 17.56
CA GLU A 119 3.75 -1.64 17.49
C GLU A 119 3.37 -0.48 16.57
N TYR A 120 2.48 -0.78 15.62
CA TYR A 120 1.91 0.19 14.71
C TYR A 120 0.40 0.24 14.88
N ASP A 121 -0.14 1.43 14.69
CA ASP A 121 -1.55 1.66 14.49
C ASP A 121 -1.71 2.64 13.34
N LEU A 122 -2.20 2.17 12.19
CA LEU A 122 -2.24 2.93 10.94
C LEU A 122 -3.67 3.11 10.43
N ALA A 123 -3.90 4.18 9.65
CA ALA A 123 -5.20 4.43 9.03
C ALA A 123 -5.44 3.44 7.89
N VAL A 124 -6.70 3.00 7.73
CA VAL A 124 -7.05 2.01 6.70
C VAL A 124 -7.94 2.63 5.63
N THR A 125 -7.52 2.47 4.37
CA THR A 125 -8.24 2.96 3.18
C THR A 125 -8.90 1.84 2.37
N ASP A 126 -8.86 0.59 2.86
CA ASP A 126 -9.46 -0.55 2.16
C ASP A 126 -10.99 -0.34 2.01
N PRO A 127 -11.54 -0.36 0.78
CA PRO A 127 -12.97 -0.20 0.56
C PRO A 127 -13.82 -1.32 1.18
N LYS A 128 -13.22 -2.47 1.49
CA LYS A 128 -13.88 -3.63 2.14
C LYS A 128 -13.66 -3.69 3.64
N PHE A 129 -13.06 -2.67 4.25
CA PHE A 129 -12.77 -2.66 5.69
C PHE A 129 -13.97 -3.03 6.55
N ASP A 130 -15.12 -2.40 6.31
CA ASP A 130 -16.31 -2.62 7.14
C ASP A 130 -16.82 -4.08 7.01
N GLU A 131 -16.76 -4.66 5.81
CA GLU A 131 -17.08 -6.08 5.59
C GLU A 131 -16.13 -7.00 6.36
N LEU A 132 -14.82 -6.71 6.35
CA LEU A 132 -13.81 -7.50 7.05
C LEU A 132 -14.00 -7.48 8.56
N VAL A 133 -14.33 -6.31 9.12
CA VAL A 133 -14.58 -6.13 10.56
C VAL A 133 -15.89 -6.79 10.98
N ILE A 134 -16.97 -6.60 10.23
CA ILE A 134 -18.30 -7.16 10.56
C ILE A 134 -18.30 -8.68 10.48
N ASP A 135 -17.72 -9.23 9.41
CA ASP A 135 -17.72 -10.68 9.19
C ASP A 135 -16.67 -11.41 10.05
N ASN A 136 -15.86 -10.66 10.83
CA ASN A 136 -14.71 -11.16 11.59
C ASN A 136 -13.86 -12.12 10.75
N ARG A 137 -13.65 -11.78 9.47
CA ARG A 137 -12.94 -12.66 8.54
C ARG A 137 -11.50 -12.77 8.99
N GLU A 138 -10.98 -13.98 8.92
CA GLU A 138 -9.55 -14.22 9.05
C GLU A 138 -8.84 -13.47 7.91
N VAL A 139 -8.22 -12.35 8.28
CA VAL A 139 -7.36 -11.59 7.37
C VAL A 139 -6.01 -12.29 7.31
N ASN A 140 -5.45 -12.41 6.11
CA ASN A 140 -4.04 -12.76 6.02
C ASN A 140 -3.26 -11.62 6.67
N GLN A 141 -2.26 -11.92 7.50
CA GLN A 141 -1.47 -10.87 8.18
C GLN A 141 -0.50 -10.20 7.19
N ILE A 142 -0.93 -9.96 5.95
CA ILE A 142 -0.16 -9.32 4.89
C ILE A 142 -0.82 -7.98 4.58
N LEU A 143 -0.06 -6.91 4.66
CA LEU A 143 -0.52 -5.54 4.46
C LEU A 143 0.22 -4.88 3.31
N CYS A 144 -0.53 -4.15 2.49
CA CYS A 144 0.03 -3.14 1.59
C CYS A 144 -0.02 -1.80 2.34
N ILE A 145 1.14 -1.21 2.59
CA ILE A 145 1.29 0.02 3.38
C ILE A 145 1.97 1.07 2.53
N SER A 146 1.38 2.26 2.45
CA SER A 146 1.88 3.38 1.67
C SER A 146 2.13 4.61 2.54
N LEU A 147 3.23 5.32 2.29
CA LEU A 147 3.49 6.65 2.83
C LEU A 147 2.79 7.67 1.94
N GLY A 148 1.79 8.32 2.53
CA GLY A 148 0.97 9.33 1.89
C GLY A 148 1.67 10.67 1.69
N GLU A 149 0.94 11.57 1.06
CA GLU A 149 1.35 12.97 0.86
C GLU A 149 1.44 13.74 2.19
N GLU A 150 2.09 14.89 2.13
CA GLU A 150 2.15 15.81 3.27
C GLU A 150 0.76 16.33 3.65
N HIS A 151 0.45 16.23 4.94
CA HIS A 151 -0.74 16.81 5.55
C HIS A 151 -0.39 17.35 6.95
N ASN A 152 -0.58 18.66 7.15
CA ASN A 152 -0.27 19.35 8.40
C ASN A 152 1.16 19.12 8.90
N GLY A 153 2.15 19.10 7.99
CA GLY A 153 3.57 18.95 8.30
C GLY A 153 4.05 17.51 8.46
N TYR A 154 3.20 16.51 8.19
CA TYR A 154 3.54 15.09 8.32
C TYR A 154 3.12 14.30 7.08
N CYS A 155 3.88 13.27 6.74
CA CYS A 155 3.45 12.20 5.83
C CYS A 155 2.96 11.02 6.69
N TYR A 156 1.85 10.39 6.32
CA TYR A 156 1.18 9.32 7.10
C TYR A 156 1.23 7.98 6.38
#